data_AF-A0A7X6CWW4-F1
#
_entry.id   AF-A0A7X6CWW4-F1
#
_cell.length_a   1.000
_cell.length_b   1.000
_cell.length_c   1.000
_cell.angle_alpha   90.00
_cell.angle_beta   90.00
_cell.angle_gamma   90.00
#
_symmetry.space_group_name_H-M   'P 1'
#
loop_
_entity.id
_entity.type
_entity.pdbx_description
1 polymer ?
#
loop_
_entity_poly.entity_id
_entity_poly.type
_entity_poly.pdbx_seq_one_letter_code
_entity_poly.pdbx_strand_id
1 'polypeptide(L)'
;MLCDRHPDHPQPGDITQLKPGNSIGAAPSDSFVIVEDFPPSGRHLVLNLPAGHPRQEDWAAAIALADIATLTRLEPAGSRTWTPIRDPDDAP
;
A
#
# COMPACT_ATOMS: atom_id res chain seq x y z
N MET A 1 21.45 -2.24 -4.92
CA MET A 1 21.53 -2.40 -3.45
C MET A 1 20.16 -2.81 -2.97
N LEU A 2 19.98 -4.06 -2.54
CA LEU A 2 18.76 -4.46 -1.82
C LEU A 2 18.87 -3.80 -0.45
N CYS A 3 18.23 -2.65 -0.26
CA CYS A 3 18.06 -2.13 1.09
C CYS A 3 17.27 -3.18 1.87
N ASP A 4 17.77 -3.60 3.03
CA ASP A 4 17.02 -4.38 4.03
C ASP A 4 15.77 -3.58 4.40
N ARG A 5 14.70 -3.74 3.61
CA ARG A 5 13.40 -3.17 3.91
C ARG A 5 12.88 -3.94 5.11
N HIS A 6 12.64 -3.23 6.21
CA HIS A 6 12.05 -3.79 7.40
C HIS A 6 10.82 -4.64 7.01
N PRO A 7 10.64 -5.86 7.56
CA PRO A 7 9.61 -6.78 7.10
C PRO A 7 8.19 -6.20 7.20
N ASP A 8 7.99 -5.27 8.14
CA ASP A 8 6.70 -4.61 8.36
C ASP A 8 6.49 -3.34 7.50
N HIS A 9 7.48 -2.94 6.69
CA HIS A 9 7.28 -1.85 5.74
C HIS A 9 6.44 -2.32 4.54
N PRO A 10 5.59 -1.43 3.99
CA PRO A 10 4.90 -1.68 2.73
C PRO A 10 5.90 -1.93 1.60
N GLN A 11 5.61 -2.90 0.75
CA GLN A 11 6.44 -3.28 -0.39
C GLN A 11 5.59 -3.51 -1.64
N PRO A 12 6.17 -3.35 -2.83
CA PRO A 12 5.52 -3.75 -4.07
C PRO A 12 5.05 -5.21 -4.02
N GLY A 13 3.80 -5.44 -4.42
CA GLY A 13 3.11 -6.73 -4.34
C GLY A 13 2.23 -6.90 -3.11
N ASP A 14 2.35 -6.06 -2.08
CA ASP A 14 1.44 -6.08 -0.94
C ASP A 14 0.04 -5.62 -1.36
N ILE A 15 -0.98 -6.28 -0.81
CA ILE A 15 -2.38 -5.91 -0.99
C ILE A 15 -2.77 -4.93 0.13
N THR A 16 -3.43 -3.85 -0.23
CA THR A 16 -3.84 -2.77 0.66
C THR A 16 -5.35 -2.65 0.70
N GLN A 17 -5.89 -2.38 1.88
CA GLN A 17 -7.23 -1.81 2.04
C GLN A 17 -7.11 -0.43 2.67
N LEU A 18 -7.96 0.49 2.21
CA LEU A 18 -7.87 1.90 2.59
C LEU A 18 -8.87 2.24 3.68
N LYS A 19 -8.52 3.25 4.48
CA LYS A 19 -9.42 3.80 5.49
C LYS A 19 -10.60 4.50 4.82
N PRO A 20 -11.77 4.57 5.49
CA PRO A 20 -12.85 5.46 5.07
C PRO A 20 -12.35 6.90 5.00
N GLY A 21 -12.67 7.60 3.90
CA GLY A 21 -12.22 8.98 3.68
C GLY A 21 -10.75 9.12 3.25
N ASN A 22 -10.14 8.05 2.70
CA ASN A 22 -8.82 8.12 2.07
C ASN A 22 -8.77 9.17 0.94
N SER A 23 -7.56 9.62 0.64
CA SER A 23 -7.29 10.69 -0.34
C SER A 23 -7.81 10.45 -1.76
N ILE A 24 -8.06 9.19 -2.15
CA ILE A 24 -8.49 8.81 -3.50
C ILE A 24 -9.99 8.49 -3.58
N GLY A 25 -10.72 8.59 -2.47
CA GLY A 25 -12.16 8.34 -2.42
C GLY A 25 -12.57 6.89 -2.64
N ALA A 26 -11.65 5.94 -2.47
CA ALA A 26 -11.93 4.52 -2.63
C ALA A 26 -12.82 3.99 -1.50
N ALA A 27 -13.62 2.96 -1.77
CA ALA A 27 -14.39 2.31 -0.73
C ALA A 27 -13.45 1.49 0.18
N PRO A 28 -13.74 1.37 1.48
CA PRO A 28 -12.92 0.57 2.40
C PRO A 28 -12.96 -0.93 2.08
N SER A 29 -13.95 -1.38 1.33
CA SER A 29 -14.07 -2.75 0.81
C SER A 29 -13.18 -3.02 -0.40
N ASP A 30 -12.69 -1.97 -1.07
CA ASP A 30 -11.83 -2.11 -2.24
C ASP A 30 -10.43 -2.57 -1.81
N SER A 31 -9.81 -3.37 -2.66
CA SER A 31 -8.45 -3.85 -2.47
C SER A 31 -7.58 -3.38 -3.62
N PHE A 32 -6.37 -2.96 -3.29
CA PHE A 32 -5.39 -2.46 -4.26
C PHE A 32 -4.04 -3.11 -4.02
N VAL A 33 -3.19 -3.13 -5.03
CA VAL A 33 -1.83 -3.68 -4.94
C VAL A 33 -0.83 -2.54 -4.97
N ILE A 34 0.14 -2.55 -4.06
CA ILE A 34 1.27 -1.63 -4.11
C ILE A 34 2.12 -2.02 -5.32
N VAL A 35 2.35 -1.09 -6.24
CA VAL A 35 3.20 -1.33 -7.42
C VAL A 35 4.54 -0.62 -7.30
N GLU A 36 4.59 0.47 -6.56
CA GLU A 36 5.82 1.24 -6.34
C GLU A 36 5.80 1.93 -4.98
N ASP A 37 6.97 2.00 -4.34
CA ASP A 37 7.23 2.80 -3.15
C ASP A 37 8.40 3.74 -3.42
N PHE A 38 8.24 5.04 -3.15
CA PHE A 38 9.27 6.04 -3.40
C PHE A 38 10.00 6.46 -2.10
N PRO A 39 11.30 6.16 -1.95
CA PRO A 39 12.17 6.88 -1.01
C PRO A 39 13.14 7.84 -1.75
N PRO A 40 13.60 8.97 -1.15
CA PRO A 40 13.33 9.47 0.21
C PRO A 40 12.51 10.78 0.26
N SER A 41 12.08 11.35 -0.88
CA SER A 41 11.53 12.72 -0.93
C SER A 41 10.01 12.83 -0.83
N GLY A 42 9.27 11.72 -0.74
CA GLY A 42 7.82 11.76 -0.68
C GLY A 42 7.24 10.43 -0.28
N ARG A 43 6.68 10.38 0.94
CA ARG A 43 6.07 9.23 1.63
C ARG A 43 4.77 8.73 0.96
N HIS A 44 4.79 8.57 -0.36
CA HIS A 44 3.66 8.12 -1.14
C HIS A 44 3.92 6.72 -1.68
N LEU A 45 2.87 5.90 -1.64
CA LEU A 45 2.82 4.57 -2.22
C LEU A 45 1.95 4.65 -3.45
N VAL A 46 2.41 4.05 -4.56
CA VAL A 46 1.59 3.94 -5.76
C VAL A 46 0.83 2.64 -5.71
N LEU A 47 -0.48 2.76 -5.82
CA LEU A 47 -1.42 1.66 -5.89
C LEU A 47 -1.87 1.44 -7.33
N ASN A 48 -2.12 0.19 -7.66
CA ASN A 48 -2.88 -0.22 -8.83
C ASN A 48 -4.02 -1.17 -8.41
N LEU A 49 -5.00 -1.37 -9.29
CA LEU A 49 -6.05 -2.35 -9.14
C LEU A 49 -5.48 -3.78 -9.19
N PRO A 50 -6.15 -4.76 -8.56
CA PRO A 50 -5.73 -6.15 -8.58
C PRO A 50 -5.65 -6.72 -10.00
N ALA A 51 -4.80 -7.73 -10.16
CA ALA A 51 -4.68 -8.45 -11.42
C ALA A 51 -6.04 -8.97 -11.92
N GLY A 52 -6.36 -8.70 -13.18
CA GLY A 52 -7.62 -9.11 -13.80
C GLY A 52 -8.78 -8.13 -13.61
N HIS A 53 -8.57 -6.99 -12.93
CA HIS A 53 -9.54 -5.91 -12.93
C HIS A 53 -9.62 -5.25 -14.32
N PRO A 54 -10.82 -4.99 -14.88
CA PRO A 54 -10.99 -4.49 -16.25
C PRO A 54 -10.41 -3.09 -16.53
N ARG A 55 -9.90 -2.40 -15.49
CA ARG A 55 -9.30 -1.06 -15.57
C ARG A 55 -7.87 -1.02 -15.05
N GLN A 56 -7.25 -2.18 -14.84
CA GLN A 56 -5.91 -2.27 -14.24
C GLN A 56 -4.84 -1.50 -15.04
N GLU A 57 -4.96 -1.47 -16.37
CA GLU A 57 -3.96 -0.80 -17.23
C GLU A 57 -4.13 0.73 -17.28
N ASP A 58 -5.33 1.24 -16.97
CA ASP A 58 -5.69 2.66 -17.05
C ASP A 58 -5.73 3.38 -15.70
N TRP A 59 -5.37 2.68 -14.61
CA TRP A 59 -5.55 3.20 -13.26
C TRP A 59 -4.28 3.07 -12.43
N ALA A 60 -3.88 4.16 -11.80
CA ALA A 60 -2.91 4.17 -10.72
C ALA A 60 -3.19 5.37 -9.82
N ALA A 61 -2.93 5.22 -8.53
CA ALA A 61 -3.12 6.31 -7.59
C ALA A 61 -2.00 6.33 -6.54
N ALA A 62 -1.46 7.51 -6.27
CA ALA A 62 -0.50 7.71 -5.19
C ALA A 62 -1.25 8.06 -3.90
N ILE A 63 -0.94 7.37 -2.80
CA ILE A 63 -1.55 7.60 -1.49
C ILE A 63 -0.48 7.74 -0.40
N ALA A 64 -0.84 8.39 0.71
CA ALA A 64 -0.01 8.39 1.90
C ALA A 64 -0.18 7.09 2.69
N LEU A 65 0.87 6.67 3.42
CA LEU A 65 0.77 5.52 4.35
C LEU A 65 -0.36 5.71 5.38
N ALA A 66 -0.66 6.95 5.76
CA ALA A 66 -1.73 7.29 6.69
C ALA A 66 -3.12 6.86 6.21
N ASP A 67 -3.35 6.73 4.90
CA ASP A 67 -4.62 6.32 4.29
C ASP A 67 -4.82 4.80 4.32
N ILE A 68 -3.77 4.01 4.58
CA ILE A 68 -3.85 2.55 4.60
C ILE A 68 -4.42 2.09 5.93
N ALA A 69 -5.46 1.23 5.86
CA ALA A 69 -6.05 0.56 7.01
C ALA A 69 -5.30 -0.74 7.32
N THR A 70 -5.08 -1.56 6.30
CA THR A 70 -4.43 -2.87 6.41
C THR A 70 -3.53 -3.13 5.21
N LEU A 71 -2.44 -3.85 5.47
CA LEU A 71 -1.55 -4.46 4.49
C LEU A 71 -1.68 -5.97 4.60
N THR A 72 -1.68 -6.65 3.47
CA THR A 72 -1.64 -8.09 3.37
C THR A 72 -0.51 -8.50 2.42
N ARG A 73 0.46 -9.23 2.95
CA ARG A 73 1.52 -9.86 2.15
C ARG A 73 1.17 -11.31 1.91
N LEU A 74 1.30 -11.74 0.65
CA LEU A 74 1.19 -13.14 0.29
C LEU A 74 2.59 -13.76 0.33
N GLU A 75 2.76 -14.76 1.19
CA GLU A 75 3.99 -15.52 1.34
C GLU A 75 3.74 -17.00 0.95
N PRO A 76 4.79 -17.78 0.63
CA PRO A 76 4.60 -19.19 0.28
C PRO A 76 3.93 -20.02 1.39
N ALA A 77 4.10 -19.62 2.65
CA ALA A 77 3.53 -20.30 3.82
C ALA A 77 2.10 -19.85 4.16
N GLY A 78 1.57 -18.82 3.50
CA GLY A 78 0.26 -18.23 3.80
C GLY A 78 0.26 -16.72 3.61
N SER A 79 -0.79 -16.05 4.09
CA SER A 79 -0.87 -14.60 4.08
C SER A 79 -0.63 -14.02 5.48
N ARG A 80 0.05 -12.88 5.53
CA ARG A 80 0.22 -12.08 6.74
C ARG A 80 -0.50 -10.75 6.55
N THR A 81 -1.42 -10.42 7.46
CA THR A 81 -2.13 -9.14 7.45
C THR A 81 -1.78 -8.33 8.70
N TRP A 82 -1.45 -7.05 8.51
CA TRP A 82 -1.13 -6.13 9.60
C TRP A 82 -1.57 -4.70 9.29
N THR A 83 -1.65 -3.86 10.31
CA THR A 83 -1.80 -2.41 10.12
C THR A 83 -0.40 -1.79 10.04
N PRO A 84 -0.09 -1.00 9.01
CA PRO A 84 1.21 -0.36 8.92
C PRO A 84 1.44 0.56 10.12
N ILE A 85 2.62 0.44 10.73
CA ILE A 85 3.04 1.36 11.78
C ILE A 85 3.32 2.70 11.11
N ARG A 86 2.68 3.77 11.59
CA ARG A 86 3.03 5.13 11.17
C ARG A 86 4.47 5.37 11.62
N ASP A 87 5.33 5.73 10.68
CA ASP A 87 6.66 6.17 11.06
C ASP A 87 6.52 7.43 11.96
N PRO A 88 7.14 7.46 13.15
CA PRO A 88 6.96 8.55 14.11
C PRO A 88 7.46 9.91 13.61
N ASP A 89 8.23 9.93 12.52
CA ASP A 89 8.69 11.15 11.85
C ASP A 89 7.60 11.78 10.94
N ASP A 90 6.35 11.27 11.02
CA ASP A 90 5.13 11.84 10.43
C ASP A 90 4.32 12.67 11.45
N ALA A 91 4.99 13.24 12.46
CA ALA A 91 4.40 14.22 13.37
C ALA A 91 4.66 15.65 12.86
N PRO A 92 3.65 16.55 12.88
CA PRO A 92 3.74 17.91 12.37
C PRO A 92 4.74 18.81 13.12
#